data_AF-A0A0J9THU7-F1
#
_entry.id   AF-A0A0J9THU7-F1
#
_cell.length_a   1.000
_cell.length_b   1.000
_cell.length_c   1.000
_cell.angle_alpha   90.00
_cell.angle_beta   90.00
_cell.angle_gamma   90.00
#
_symmetry.space_group_name_H-M   'P 1'
#
loop_
_entity.id
_entity.type
_entity.pdbx_description
1 polymer ?
#
loop_
_entity_poly.entity_id
_entity_poly.type
_entity_poly.pdbx_seq_one_letter_code
_entity_poly.pdbx_strand_id
1 'polypeptide(L)'
;MEVFLEKSKLDSLNTIINYDNFDKYKNNCYNYPNITTLKYLLGGNFWGKNISDELLNALCYVYKRHKDDTLDRNICNYLYYWLGSKVLTNLRHTYFFFDVLKKIYYILSRGERGQVCDPAGYNIYHHNFHKFKLVYDLSEDYETYKSHFSGIMPSCDKDYDEAIQSYKYLYNDLRKKCTIERTNYYEPYCQAFNEYFTEEKNAQISLWKCQLREDKQEVQQLEKEPGEDAATKHIQEELEVVRQQVQEDSVQTAQHSRTIVSYLNKDVFDEVVISSASEESSRSTTT
;
A
#
# COMPACT_ATOMS: atom_id res chain seq x y z
N MET A 1 3.35 21.44 -23.40
CA MET A 1 4.41 20.54 -22.93
C MET A 1 3.73 19.21 -22.66
N GLU A 2 4.19 18.13 -23.29
CA GLU A 2 3.62 16.80 -23.08
C GLU A 2 4.02 16.29 -21.69
N VAL A 3 3.08 15.77 -20.92
CA VAL A 3 3.33 15.22 -19.57
C VAL A 3 3.67 13.75 -19.71
N PHE A 4 4.80 13.34 -19.11
CA PHE A 4 5.23 11.95 -19.03
C PHE A 4 5.32 11.51 -17.56
N LEU A 5 4.60 10.45 -17.22
CA LEU A 5 4.51 9.88 -15.88
C LEU A 5 5.32 8.58 -15.83
N GLU A 6 6.56 8.71 -15.36
CA GLU A 6 7.45 7.58 -15.11
C GLU A 6 7.31 7.07 -13.67
N LYS A 7 7.82 5.88 -13.38
CA LYS A 7 7.84 5.23 -12.05
C LYS A 7 8.26 6.18 -10.93
N SER A 8 9.26 7.04 -11.16
CA SER A 8 9.76 7.98 -10.15
C SER A 8 8.69 8.94 -9.63
N LYS A 9 7.62 9.17 -10.40
CA LYS A 9 6.46 9.97 -9.97
C LYS A 9 5.64 9.28 -8.89
N LEU A 10 5.71 7.96 -8.77
CA LEU A 10 5.06 7.23 -7.68
C LEU A 10 5.73 7.54 -6.34
N ASP A 11 7.02 7.86 -6.30
CA ASP A 11 7.70 8.25 -5.05
C ASP A 11 7.14 9.55 -4.44
N SER A 12 6.32 10.28 -5.19
CA SER A 12 5.60 11.48 -4.72
C SER A 12 4.23 11.20 -4.09
N LEU A 13 3.81 9.93 -4.03
CA LEU A 13 2.60 9.52 -3.32
C LEU A 13 2.73 9.87 -1.83
N ASN A 14 1.67 10.44 -1.27
CA ASN A 14 1.71 10.96 0.09
C ASN A 14 1.93 9.84 1.10
N THR A 15 1.33 8.66 0.86
CA THR A 15 1.54 7.48 1.72
C THR A 15 3.00 7.04 1.69
N ILE A 16 3.64 6.98 0.52
CA ILE A 16 5.05 6.59 0.35
C ILE A 16 5.95 7.56 1.11
N ILE A 17 5.81 8.87 0.85
CA ILE A 17 6.64 9.90 1.51
C ILE A 17 6.52 9.80 3.03
N ASN A 18 5.30 9.71 3.56
CA ASN A 18 5.06 9.76 5.00
C ASN A 18 5.42 8.46 5.71
N TYR A 19 5.16 7.30 5.11
CA TYR A 19 5.54 6.02 5.69
C TYR A 19 7.05 5.81 5.68
N ASP A 20 7.73 6.16 4.58
CA ASP A 20 9.19 6.06 4.49
C ASP A 20 9.90 6.93 5.53
N ASN A 21 9.31 8.08 5.86
CA ASN A 21 9.85 8.94 6.90
C ASN A 21 9.94 8.24 8.27
N PHE A 22 9.01 7.34 8.61
CA PHE A 22 9.06 6.60 9.88
C PHE A 22 10.17 5.54 9.90
N ASP A 23 10.48 4.95 8.75
CA ASP A 23 11.51 3.91 8.60
C ASP A 23 12.93 4.50 8.41
N LYS A 24 13.05 5.64 7.73
CA LYS A 24 14.34 6.22 7.28
C LYS A 24 15.15 6.91 8.38
N TYR A 25 14.52 7.76 9.18
CA TYR A 25 15.24 8.58 10.16
C TYR A 25 15.52 7.76 11.42
N LYS A 26 16.78 7.47 11.73
CA LYS A 26 17.17 6.72 12.93
C LYS A 26 17.66 7.65 14.05
N ASN A 27 17.73 7.13 15.27
CA ASN A 27 18.22 7.82 16.46
C ASN A 27 17.41 9.07 16.85
N ASN A 28 16.12 9.13 16.48
CA ASN A 28 15.27 10.28 16.81
C ASN A 28 15.08 10.48 18.31
N CYS A 29 15.23 9.42 19.11
CA CYS A 29 14.99 9.41 20.54
C CYS A 29 16.16 9.90 21.41
N TYR A 30 17.30 10.27 20.81
CA TYR A 30 18.51 10.66 21.56
C TYR A 30 18.23 11.77 22.59
N ASN A 31 17.40 12.75 22.24
CA ASN A 31 17.03 13.88 23.09
C ASN A 31 15.74 13.67 23.90
N TYR A 32 15.17 12.47 23.94
CA TYR A 32 13.86 12.20 24.55
C TYR A 32 13.90 11.03 25.54
N PRO A 33 14.67 11.13 26.65
CA PRO A 33 14.88 10.03 27.59
C PRO A 33 13.58 9.51 28.24
N ASN A 34 12.58 10.37 28.47
CA ASN A 34 11.28 9.95 29.01
C ASN A 34 10.53 9.01 28.07
N ILE A 35 10.57 9.27 26.76
CA ILE A 35 9.98 8.38 25.75
C ILE A 35 10.83 7.11 25.65
N THR A 36 12.16 7.26 25.59
CA THR A 36 13.10 6.14 25.44
C THR A 36 13.00 5.12 26.56
N THR A 37 12.91 5.57 27.81
CA THR A 37 12.80 4.69 28.97
C THR A 37 11.54 3.86 28.94
N LEU A 38 10.41 4.37 28.44
CA LEU A 38 9.15 3.64 28.38
C LEU A 38 9.11 2.51 27.33
N LYS A 39 10.17 2.32 26.55
CA LYS A 39 10.31 1.19 25.61
C LYS A 39 10.03 -0.17 26.27
N TYR A 40 10.37 -0.33 27.56
CA TYR A 40 10.14 -1.59 28.27
C TYR A 40 8.66 -2.03 28.27
N LEU A 41 7.70 -1.11 28.10
CA LEU A 41 6.27 -1.42 28.02
C LEU A 41 5.90 -2.20 26.75
N LEU A 42 6.68 -1.99 25.67
CA LEU A 42 6.62 -2.78 24.45
C LEU A 42 7.39 -4.09 24.60
N GLY A 43 8.17 -4.28 25.67
CA GLY A 43 8.74 -5.57 26.02
C GLY A 43 7.66 -6.57 26.43
N GLY A 44 7.87 -7.85 26.09
CA GLY A 44 6.98 -8.95 26.48
C GLY A 44 6.72 -9.95 25.35
N ASN A 45 5.87 -10.94 25.65
CA ASN A 45 5.54 -12.06 24.75
C ASN A 45 4.48 -11.71 23.70
N PHE A 46 4.33 -10.43 23.36
CA PHE A 46 3.39 -9.97 22.32
C PHE A 46 3.88 -10.29 20.91
N TRP A 47 5.20 -10.33 20.74
CA TRP A 47 5.85 -10.32 19.43
C TRP A 47 6.21 -11.71 18.94
N GLY A 48 5.96 -11.98 17.66
CA GLY A 48 6.66 -13.03 16.91
C GLY A 48 8.06 -12.57 16.52
N LYS A 49 8.18 -11.30 16.10
CA LYS A 49 9.44 -10.59 15.85
C LYS A 49 9.42 -9.27 16.60
N ASN A 50 10.38 -9.05 17.49
CA ASN A 50 10.42 -7.83 18.29
C ASN A 50 10.84 -6.62 17.44
N ILE A 51 9.92 -5.65 17.30
CA ILE A 51 10.10 -4.40 16.55
C ILE A 51 10.04 -3.15 17.44
N SER A 52 10.23 -3.31 18.76
CA SER A 52 10.05 -2.21 19.73
C SER A 52 10.94 -1.00 19.45
N ASP A 53 12.16 -1.20 18.95
CA ASP A 53 13.07 -0.12 18.59
C ASP A 53 12.62 0.66 17.35
N GLU A 54 12.09 -0.04 16.34
CA GLU A 54 11.53 0.57 15.13
C GLU A 54 10.32 1.45 15.48
N LEU A 55 9.40 0.91 16.27
CA LEU A 55 8.21 1.62 16.74
C LEU A 55 8.59 2.87 17.52
N LEU A 56 9.48 2.74 18.51
CA LEU A 56 9.92 3.84 19.37
C LEU A 56 10.57 4.97 18.54
N ASN A 57 11.41 4.61 17.57
CA ASN A 57 12.09 5.56 16.72
C ASN A 57 11.12 6.38 15.84
N ALA A 58 10.03 5.76 15.35
CA ALA A 58 8.95 6.47 14.66
C ALA A 58 8.17 7.41 15.59
N LEU A 59 7.90 7.00 16.84
CA LEU A 59 7.26 7.89 17.83
C LEU A 59 8.10 9.15 18.09
N CYS A 60 9.41 8.99 18.26
CA CYS A 60 10.31 10.12 18.46
C CYS A 60 10.43 11.02 17.22
N TYR A 61 10.30 10.45 16.00
CA TYR A 61 10.24 11.24 14.77
C TYR A 61 9.04 12.19 14.80
N VAL A 62 7.85 11.66 15.07
CA VAL A 62 6.61 12.45 15.15
C VAL A 62 6.69 13.49 16.25
N TYR A 63 7.18 13.09 17.43
CA TYR A 63 7.35 13.99 18.56
C TYR A 63 8.30 15.16 18.23
N LYS A 64 9.43 14.89 17.57
CA LYS A 64 10.37 15.92 17.10
C LYS A 64 9.72 16.86 16.08
N ARG A 65 9.01 16.32 15.09
CA ARG A 65 8.36 17.13 14.05
C ARG A 65 7.27 18.05 14.63
N HIS A 66 6.51 17.56 15.60
CA HIS A 66 5.54 18.38 16.34
C HIS A 66 6.23 19.45 17.19
N LYS A 67 7.46 19.21 17.65
CA LYS A 67 8.23 20.23 18.37
C LYS A 67 8.58 21.44 17.49
N ASP A 68 8.88 21.17 16.23
CA ASP A 68 9.46 22.14 15.29
C ASP A 68 8.39 22.92 14.48
N ASP A 69 7.09 22.71 14.72
CA ASP A 69 5.95 23.30 14.00
C ASP A 69 6.02 23.16 12.45
N THR A 70 6.79 22.17 11.97
CA THR A 70 7.03 21.91 10.54
C THR A 70 6.06 20.88 9.94
N LEU A 71 4.96 20.58 10.64
CA LEU A 71 4.10 19.45 10.30
C LEU A 71 3.02 19.79 9.28
N ASP A 72 3.00 18.97 8.23
CA ASP A 72 1.92 18.89 7.26
C ASP A 72 0.69 18.17 7.84
N ARG A 73 -0.46 18.37 7.18
CA ARG A 73 -1.84 18.34 7.69
C ARG A 73 -2.33 17.13 8.51
N ASN A 74 -1.66 15.97 8.57
CA ASN A 74 -2.03 14.92 9.56
C ASN A 74 -1.01 13.78 9.78
N ILE A 75 0.23 14.06 10.21
CA ILE A 75 1.22 12.99 10.52
C ILE A 75 0.72 11.93 11.50
N CYS A 76 -0.21 12.28 12.39
CA CYS A 76 -0.76 11.36 13.38
C CYS A 76 -1.59 10.26 12.74
N ASN A 77 -2.36 10.56 11.69
CA ASN A 77 -3.09 9.54 10.94
C ASN A 77 -2.14 8.61 10.19
N TYR A 78 -1.10 9.15 9.52
CA TYR A 78 -0.07 8.31 8.90
C TYR A 78 0.62 7.42 9.93
N LEU A 79 0.98 7.98 11.08
CA LEU A 79 1.58 7.21 12.17
C LEU A 79 0.64 6.09 12.62
N TYR A 80 -0.66 6.36 12.80
CA TYR A 80 -1.63 5.35 13.23
C TYR A 80 -1.66 4.14 12.29
N TYR A 81 -1.79 4.37 10.98
CA TYR A 81 -1.88 3.29 9.99
C TYR A 81 -0.54 2.60 9.74
N TRP A 82 0.58 3.33 9.84
CA TRP A 82 1.90 2.72 9.79
C TRP A 82 2.15 1.82 11.01
N LEU A 83 1.88 2.32 12.22
CA LEU A 83 2.03 1.56 13.47
C LEU A 83 1.17 0.31 13.43
N GLY A 84 -0.11 0.44 13.07
CA GLY A 84 -1.01 -0.70 13.08
C GLY A 84 -0.56 -1.81 12.11
N SER A 85 -0.07 -1.45 10.93
CA SER A 85 0.49 -2.40 9.96
C SER A 85 1.73 -3.12 10.50
N LYS A 86 2.71 -2.36 11.04
CA LYS A 86 3.93 -2.93 11.64
C LYS A 86 3.59 -3.83 12.83
N VAL A 87 2.67 -3.40 13.69
CA VAL A 87 2.21 -4.18 14.85
C VAL A 87 1.58 -5.49 14.38
N LEU A 88 0.52 -5.47 13.57
CA LEU A 88 -0.18 -6.69 13.14
C LEU A 88 0.75 -7.70 12.48
N THR A 89 1.66 -7.23 11.62
CA THR A 89 2.64 -8.07 10.91
C THR A 89 3.58 -8.81 11.85
N ASN A 90 3.90 -8.22 13.01
CA ASN A 90 4.96 -8.71 13.90
C ASN A 90 4.42 -9.28 15.23
N LEU A 91 3.12 -9.21 15.47
CA LEU A 91 2.48 -9.83 16.63
C LEU A 91 2.51 -11.35 16.51
N ARG A 92 2.69 -12.01 17.65
CA ARG A 92 2.51 -13.46 17.78
C ARG A 92 1.03 -13.83 17.59
N HIS A 93 0.14 -12.99 18.11
CA HIS A 93 -1.31 -13.16 18.00
C HIS A 93 -2.01 -11.81 17.84
N THR A 94 -2.98 -11.74 16.93
CA THR A 94 -3.69 -10.50 16.55
C THR A 94 -4.53 -9.89 17.68
N TYR A 95 -4.97 -10.68 18.67
CA TYR A 95 -5.72 -10.15 19.81
C TYR A 95 -4.90 -9.17 20.68
N PHE A 96 -3.57 -9.17 20.60
CA PHE A 96 -2.71 -8.20 21.28
C PHE A 96 -2.71 -6.81 20.62
N PHE A 97 -3.31 -6.67 19.45
CA PHE A 97 -3.29 -5.43 18.65
C PHE A 97 -3.70 -4.19 19.45
N PHE A 98 -4.85 -4.27 20.13
CA PHE A 98 -5.38 -3.16 20.91
C PHE A 98 -4.47 -2.79 22.09
N ASP A 99 -3.99 -3.80 22.84
CA ASP A 99 -3.13 -3.60 24.00
C ASP A 99 -1.79 -2.95 23.61
N VAL A 100 -1.21 -3.39 22.50
CA VAL A 100 0.05 -2.86 21.98
C VAL A 100 -0.14 -1.43 21.48
N LEU A 101 -1.18 -1.14 20.69
CA LEU A 101 -1.45 0.25 20.27
C LEU A 101 -1.70 1.18 21.45
N LYS A 102 -2.47 0.74 22.46
CA LYS A 102 -2.70 1.53 23.67
C LYS A 102 -1.40 1.88 24.40
N LYS A 103 -0.46 0.93 24.49
CA LYS A 103 0.87 1.16 25.06
C LYS A 103 1.70 2.13 24.22
N ILE A 104 1.63 2.02 22.89
CA ILE A 104 2.34 2.92 21.98
C ILE A 104 1.86 4.37 22.15
N TYR A 105 0.55 4.60 22.15
CA TYR A 105 -0.01 5.94 22.36
C TYR A 105 0.23 6.46 23.78
N TYR A 106 0.23 5.57 24.78
CA TYR A 106 0.68 5.92 26.12
C TYR A 106 2.12 6.43 26.09
N ILE A 107 3.07 5.71 25.48
CA ILE A 107 4.48 6.15 25.36
C ILE A 107 4.57 7.53 24.70
N LEU A 108 3.86 7.73 23.58
CA LEU A 108 3.88 9.00 22.84
C LEU A 108 3.37 10.18 23.69
N SER A 109 2.38 9.95 24.56
CA SER A 109 1.80 10.98 25.44
C SER A 109 2.71 11.42 26.60
N ARG A 110 3.82 10.71 26.85
CA ARG A 110 4.71 10.95 28.01
C ARG A 110 5.92 11.83 27.68
N GLY A 111 5.95 12.39 26.46
CA GLY A 111 6.88 13.47 26.15
C GLY A 111 6.57 14.73 26.96
N GLU A 112 7.54 15.64 27.05
CA GLU A 112 7.45 16.92 27.78
C GLU A 112 6.26 17.81 27.35
N ARG A 113 5.80 17.72 26.10
CA ARG A 113 4.64 18.46 25.58
C ARG A 113 3.31 17.71 25.74
N GLY A 114 3.30 16.54 26.38
CA GLY A 114 2.10 15.73 26.59
C GLY A 114 1.64 15.00 25.33
N GLN A 115 0.32 14.93 25.12
CA GLN A 115 -0.32 14.19 24.04
C GLN A 115 -0.12 14.88 22.68
N VAL A 116 0.70 14.27 21.81
CA VAL A 116 1.04 14.80 20.48
C VAL A 116 0.14 14.26 19.36
N CYS A 117 -0.35 13.02 19.52
CA CYS A 117 -1.28 12.41 18.58
C CYS A 117 -2.39 11.70 19.35
N ASP A 118 -3.60 11.82 18.83
CA ASP A 118 -4.74 11.03 19.25
C ASP A 118 -4.83 9.73 18.45
N PRO A 119 -5.39 8.65 19.03
CA PRO A 119 -5.82 7.50 18.26
C PRO A 119 -6.83 7.91 17.18
N ALA A 120 -6.94 7.11 16.12
CA ALA A 120 -7.93 7.34 15.06
C ALA A 120 -9.35 7.50 15.62
N GLY A 121 -10.15 8.40 15.03
CA GLY A 121 -11.53 8.70 15.46
C GLY A 121 -12.56 7.60 15.19
N TYR A 122 -12.12 6.42 14.75
CA TYR A 122 -12.96 5.28 14.40
C TYR A 122 -12.69 4.09 15.34
N ASN A 123 -13.71 3.24 15.53
CA ASN A 123 -13.55 1.97 16.25
C ASN A 123 -12.84 0.94 15.36
N ILE A 124 -11.52 1.02 15.34
CA ILE A 124 -10.65 0.16 14.53
C ILE A 124 -10.10 -0.99 15.40
N TYR A 125 -10.34 -2.21 14.93
CA TYR A 125 -9.92 -3.47 15.52
C TYR A 125 -9.04 -4.24 14.54
N HIS A 126 -8.38 -5.30 15.01
CA HIS A 126 -7.47 -6.09 14.16
C HIS A 126 -8.16 -6.65 12.89
N HIS A 127 -9.44 -7.03 12.96
CA HIS A 127 -10.16 -7.64 11.82
C HIS A 127 -10.58 -6.64 10.73
N ASN A 128 -10.76 -5.35 11.07
CA ASN A 128 -11.18 -4.32 10.11
C ASN A 128 -10.07 -3.29 9.81
N PHE A 129 -8.93 -3.37 10.52
CA PHE A 129 -7.81 -2.45 10.37
C PHE A 129 -7.35 -2.29 8.92
N HIS A 130 -7.15 -3.39 8.20
CA HIS A 130 -6.64 -3.33 6.83
C HIS A 130 -7.62 -2.65 5.86
N LYS A 131 -8.93 -2.74 6.10
CA LYS A 131 -9.93 -2.01 5.31
C LYS A 131 -9.89 -0.51 5.60
N PHE A 132 -9.83 -0.11 6.88
CA PHE A 132 -9.64 1.30 7.25
C PHE A 132 -8.34 1.88 6.68
N LYS A 133 -7.24 1.13 6.79
CA LYS A 133 -5.96 1.53 6.22
C LYS A 133 -6.05 1.71 4.71
N LEU A 134 -6.68 0.77 3.99
CA LEU A 134 -6.84 0.87 2.55
C LEU A 134 -7.66 2.11 2.15
N VAL A 135 -8.77 2.38 2.87
CA VAL A 135 -9.56 3.60 2.65
C VAL A 135 -8.70 4.84 2.84
N TYR A 136 -7.93 4.91 3.93
CA TYR A 136 -7.04 6.04 4.20
C TYR A 136 -5.96 6.20 3.13
N ASP A 137 -5.24 5.13 2.79
CA ASP A 137 -4.15 5.17 1.81
C ASP A 137 -4.65 5.64 0.44
N LEU A 138 -5.76 5.08 -0.04
CA LEU A 138 -6.39 5.51 -1.30
C LEU A 138 -6.80 6.99 -1.24
N SER A 139 -7.26 7.46 -0.08
CA SER A 139 -7.68 8.85 0.11
C SER A 139 -6.51 9.81 0.09
N GLU A 140 -5.40 9.47 0.74
CA GLU A 140 -4.21 10.33 0.75
C GLU A 140 -3.51 10.37 -0.61
N ASP A 141 -3.48 9.24 -1.32
CA ASP A 141 -2.84 9.14 -2.64
C ASP A 141 -3.72 9.69 -3.78
N TYR A 142 -5.03 9.80 -3.55
CA TYR A 142 -5.98 10.42 -4.48
C TYR A 142 -5.52 11.82 -4.92
N GLU A 143 -5.07 12.64 -3.97
CA GLU A 143 -4.68 14.03 -4.27
C GLU A 143 -3.44 14.10 -5.17
N THR A 144 -2.48 13.20 -4.96
CA THR A 144 -1.29 13.08 -5.83
C THR A 144 -1.71 12.64 -7.24
N TYR A 145 -2.49 11.57 -7.37
CA TYR A 145 -2.97 11.11 -8.68
C TYR A 145 -3.83 12.15 -9.40
N LYS A 146 -4.74 12.81 -8.68
CA LYS A 146 -5.55 13.91 -9.22
C LYS A 146 -4.69 15.00 -9.85
N SER A 147 -3.55 15.34 -9.23
CA SER A 147 -2.61 16.31 -9.79
C SER A 147 -1.94 15.81 -11.08
N HIS A 148 -1.55 14.52 -11.11
CA HIS A 148 -0.91 13.88 -12.27
C HIS A 148 -1.83 13.79 -13.50
N PHE A 149 -3.12 13.58 -13.28
CA PHE A 149 -4.13 13.48 -14.33
C PHE A 149 -4.89 14.79 -14.59
N SER A 150 -4.37 15.92 -14.10
CA SER A 150 -4.97 17.23 -14.36
C SER A 150 -4.69 17.70 -15.80
N GLY A 151 -5.74 17.93 -16.58
CA GLY A 151 -5.63 18.49 -17.94
C GLY A 151 -5.57 17.45 -19.06
N ILE A 152 -4.52 17.49 -19.88
CA ILE A 152 -4.36 16.64 -21.08
C ILE A 152 -3.96 15.22 -20.64
N MET A 153 -4.49 14.20 -21.33
CA MET A 153 -4.12 12.80 -21.10
C MET A 153 -2.59 12.62 -21.19
N PRO A 154 -1.91 12.23 -20.09
CA PRO A 154 -0.47 12.08 -20.07
C PRO A 154 -0.03 10.79 -20.78
N SER A 155 1.24 10.72 -21.14
CA SER A 155 1.91 9.46 -21.46
C SER A 155 2.57 8.88 -20.20
N CYS A 156 2.84 7.58 -20.17
CA CYS A 156 3.43 6.92 -19.01
C CYS A 156 4.29 5.71 -19.39
N ASP A 157 5.14 5.27 -18.46
CA ASP A 157 5.80 3.97 -18.53
C ASP A 157 4.90 2.85 -18.00
N LYS A 158 5.37 1.60 -18.15
CA LYS A 158 4.64 0.40 -17.74
C LYS A 158 4.41 0.36 -16.23
N ASP A 159 5.43 0.68 -15.44
CA ASP A 159 5.34 0.65 -13.97
C ASP A 159 4.26 1.62 -13.45
N TYR A 160 4.17 2.82 -14.04
CA TYR A 160 3.16 3.80 -13.67
C TYR A 160 1.75 3.38 -14.12
N ASP A 161 1.60 2.82 -15.33
CA ASP A 161 0.31 2.29 -15.78
C ASP A 161 -0.18 1.16 -14.85
N GLU A 162 0.68 0.20 -14.51
CA GLU A 162 0.36 -0.88 -13.57
C GLU A 162 -0.07 -0.35 -12.19
N ALA A 163 0.60 0.69 -11.69
CA ALA A 163 0.26 1.32 -10.41
C ALA A 163 -1.13 1.99 -10.44
N ILE A 164 -1.46 2.76 -11.48
CA ILE A 164 -2.78 3.39 -11.57
C ILE A 164 -3.91 2.38 -11.78
N GLN A 165 -3.67 1.29 -12.53
CA GLN A 165 -4.65 0.21 -12.66
C GLN A 165 -4.90 -0.48 -11.29
N SER A 166 -3.83 -0.73 -10.53
CA SER A 166 -3.92 -1.31 -9.18
C SER A 166 -4.71 -0.42 -8.22
N TYR A 167 -4.45 0.90 -8.23
CA TYR A 167 -5.22 1.87 -7.45
C TYR A 167 -6.71 1.79 -7.80
N LYS A 168 -7.06 1.84 -9.09
CA LYS A 168 -8.45 1.80 -9.57
C LYS A 168 -9.13 0.49 -9.21
N TYR A 169 -8.41 -0.62 -9.27
CA TYR A 169 -8.91 -1.93 -8.88
C TYR A 169 -9.31 -1.96 -7.40
N LEU A 170 -8.40 -1.58 -6.50
CA LEU A 170 -8.64 -1.56 -5.06
C LEU A 170 -9.76 -0.60 -4.67
N TYR A 171 -9.78 0.58 -5.27
CA TYR A 171 -10.85 1.55 -5.10
C TYR A 171 -12.22 0.99 -5.55
N ASN A 172 -12.30 0.34 -6.71
CA ASN A 172 -13.55 -0.23 -7.21
C ASN A 172 -14.04 -1.41 -6.37
N ASP A 173 -13.13 -2.25 -5.85
CA ASP A 173 -13.47 -3.33 -4.92
C ASP A 173 -14.10 -2.77 -3.63
N LEU A 174 -13.47 -1.76 -3.02
CA LEU A 174 -14.03 -1.08 -1.85
C LEU A 174 -15.37 -0.41 -2.14
N ARG A 175 -15.49 0.31 -3.27
CA ARG A 175 -16.74 0.93 -3.69
C ARG A 175 -17.85 -0.10 -3.83
N LYS A 176 -17.58 -1.23 -4.49
CA LYS A 176 -18.54 -2.32 -4.68
C LYS A 176 -19.00 -2.86 -3.33
N LYS A 177 -18.09 -3.15 -2.40
CA LYS A 177 -18.40 -3.63 -1.05
C LYS A 177 -19.27 -2.63 -0.30
N CYS A 178 -18.85 -1.36 -0.26
CA CYS A 178 -19.55 -0.30 0.45
C CYS A 178 -20.87 0.17 -0.21
N THR A 179 -21.17 -0.26 -1.44
CA THR A 179 -22.45 0.03 -2.13
C THR A 179 -23.41 -1.16 -2.11
N ILE A 180 -22.90 -2.39 -2.30
CA ILE A 180 -23.70 -3.63 -2.40
C ILE A 180 -24.11 -4.15 -1.02
N GLU A 181 -23.27 -3.99 0.00
CA GLU A 181 -23.55 -4.45 1.35
C GLU A 181 -24.58 -3.53 2.03
N ARG A 182 -25.83 -3.60 1.56
CA ARG A 182 -27.03 -3.39 2.39
C ARG A 182 -27.28 -4.64 3.25
N THR A 183 -26.22 -5.27 3.74
CA THR A 183 -26.36 -6.26 4.80
C THR A 183 -26.76 -5.50 6.07
N ASN A 184 -27.46 -6.14 7.00
CA ASN A 184 -27.83 -5.49 8.28
C ASN A 184 -26.59 -5.15 9.17
N TYR A 185 -25.37 -5.24 8.63
CA TYR A 185 -24.11 -4.90 9.26
C TYR A 185 -23.53 -3.66 8.59
N TYR A 186 -23.63 -2.53 9.30
CA TYR A 186 -22.94 -1.30 8.91
C TYR A 186 -21.44 -1.47 9.16
N GLU A 187 -20.68 -1.72 8.12
CA GLU A 187 -19.23 -1.82 8.19
C GLU A 187 -18.60 -0.42 8.42
N PRO A 188 -17.92 -0.17 9.55
CA PRO A 188 -17.47 1.18 9.89
C PRO A 188 -16.48 1.81 8.89
N TYR A 189 -15.69 0.99 8.17
CA TYR A 189 -14.76 1.52 7.16
C TYR A 189 -15.49 2.06 5.92
N CYS A 190 -16.71 1.58 5.65
CA CYS A 190 -17.53 2.11 4.57
C CYS A 190 -18.07 3.51 4.88
N GLN A 191 -18.22 3.86 6.16
CA GLN A 191 -18.47 5.24 6.55
C GLN A 191 -17.33 6.16 6.10
N ALA A 192 -16.10 5.83 6.51
CA ALA A 192 -14.92 6.61 6.15
C ALA A 192 -14.73 6.70 4.62
N PHE A 193 -14.99 5.60 3.91
CA PHE A 193 -14.94 5.57 2.45
C PHE A 193 -15.94 6.54 1.82
N ASN A 194 -17.21 6.47 2.23
CA ASN A 194 -18.28 7.30 1.67
C ASN A 194 -18.19 8.78 2.10
N GLU A 195 -17.58 9.07 3.25
CA GLU A 195 -17.26 10.45 3.67
C GLU A 195 -16.22 11.10 2.75
N TYR A 196 -15.22 10.33 2.31
CA TYR A 196 -14.14 10.85 1.47
C TYR A 196 -14.45 10.80 -0.04
N PHE A 197 -14.96 9.68 -0.55
CA PHE A 197 -15.17 9.42 -1.98
C PHE A 197 -16.59 9.77 -2.42
N THR A 198 -16.74 10.99 -2.94
CA THR A 198 -17.99 11.49 -3.52
C THR A 198 -18.16 11.01 -4.97
N GLU A 199 -19.39 11.12 -5.51
CA GLU A 199 -19.63 10.80 -6.94
C GLU A 199 -18.76 11.61 -7.91
N GLU A 200 -18.34 12.83 -7.53
CA GLU A 200 -17.39 13.62 -8.31
C GLU A 200 -16.01 12.94 -8.36
N LYS A 201 -15.48 12.51 -7.22
CA LYS A 201 -14.20 11.79 -7.16
C LYS A 201 -14.28 10.47 -7.92
N ASN A 202 -15.41 9.77 -7.81
CA ASN A 202 -15.66 8.53 -8.54
C ASN A 202 -15.56 8.73 -10.06
N ALA A 203 -16.14 9.82 -10.57
CA ALA A 203 -16.04 10.20 -11.97
C ALA A 203 -14.60 10.55 -12.38
N GLN A 204 -13.85 11.27 -11.53
CA GLN A 204 -12.44 11.60 -11.78
C GLN A 204 -11.58 10.32 -11.88
N ILE A 205 -11.66 9.42 -10.90
CA ILE A 205 -10.88 8.17 -10.86
C ILE A 205 -11.17 7.29 -12.09
N SER A 206 -12.42 7.26 -12.54
CA SER A 206 -12.82 6.48 -13.71
C SER A 206 -12.13 6.95 -15.00
N LEU A 207 -11.82 8.25 -15.08
CA LEU A 207 -11.17 8.87 -16.24
C LEU A 207 -9.64 8.75 -16.23
N TRP A 208 -9.03 8.42 -15.08
CA TRP A 208 -7.58 8.26 -15.00
C TRP A 208 -7.09 7.13 -15.87
N LYS A 209 -6.29 7.49 -16.87
CA LYS A 209 -5.58 6.62 -17.79
C LYS A 209 -4.44 7.42 -18.42
N CYS A 210 -3.38 6.72 -18.81
CA CYS A 210 -2.27 7.31 -19.54
C CYS A 210 -2.02 6.54 -20.84
N GLN A 211 -1.34 7.19 -21.78
CA GLN A 211 -0.88 6.54 -23.00
C GLN A 211 0.47 5.87 -22.73
N LEU A 212 0.47 4.54 -22.72
CA LEU A 212 1.70 3.76 -22.55
C LEU A 212 2.69 4.10 -23.67
N ARG A 213 3.92 4.45 -23.29
CA ARG A 213 5.06 4.53 -24.21
C ARG A 213 5.96 3.35 -23.94
N GLU A 214 6.20 2.57 -24.99
CA GLU A 214 7.23 1.53 -24.95
C GLU A 214 8.60 2.20 -24.85
N ASP A 215 9.38 1.80 -23.85
CA ASP A 215 10.76 2.25 -23.74
C ASP A 215 11.54 1.73 -24.95
N LYS A 216 12.18 2.66 -25.68
CA LYS A 216 13.02 2.34 -26.85
C LYS A 216 14.21 1.42 -26.54
N GLN A 217 14.39 0.98 -25.29
CA GLN A 217 15.45 0.07 -24.88
C GLN A 217 15.15 -1.40 -25.24
N GLU A 218 13.89 -1.80 -25.46
CA GLU A 218 13.58 -3.20 -25.84
C GLU A 218 13.71 -3.48 -27.34
N VAL A 219 13.75 -2.44 -28.19
CA VAL A 219 13.74 -2.61 -29.67
C VAL A 219 15.13 -2.99 -30.23
N GLN A 220 16.22 -2.84 -29.48
CA GLN A 220 17.56 -3.17 -29.99
C GLN A 220 17.92 -4.67 -29.94
N GLN A 221 17.07 -5.54 -29.38
CA GLN A 221 17.38 -6.98 -29.29
C GLN A 221 16.65 -7.86 -30.32
N LEU A 222 15.76 -7.30 -31.15
CA LEU A 222 14.95 -8.08 -32.10
C LEU A 222 15.30 -7.90 -33.59
N GLU A 223 16.21 -6.99 -33.95
CA GLU A 223 16.73 -6.90 -35.33
C GLU A 223 17.96 -7.79 -35.54
N LYS A 224 17.78 -9.11 -35.47
CA LYS A 224 18.61 -10.07 -36.20
C LYS A 224 17.70 -11.07 -36.87
N GLU A 225 17.36 -10.82 -38.13
CA GLU A 225 16.71 -11.82 -38.97
C GLU A 225 17.59 -13.07 -39.11
N PRO A 226 17.00 -14.28 -39.00
CA PRO A 226 17.55 -15.46 -39.63
C PRO A 226 16.72 -15.82 -40.87
N GLY A 227 17.40 -15.91 -42.01
CA GLY A 227 16.86 -16.51 -43.22
C GLY A 227 16.56 -18.01 -43.05
N GLU A 228 15.60 -18.47 -43.85
CA GLU A 228 14.99 -19.81 -43.92
C GLU A 228 15.99 -20.98 -43.93
N ASP A 229 15.73 -22.02 -43.13
CA ASP A 229 15.03 -23.27 -43.53
C ASP A 229 15.44 -24.44 -42.60
N ALA A 230 14.56 -25.45 -42.53
CA ALA A 230 14.64 -26.75 -41.85
C ALA A 230 13.77 -26.91 -40.57
N ALA A 231 12.49 -27.16 -40.84
CA ALA A 231 11.50 -27.61 -39.87
C ALA A 231 11.84 -28.98 -39.23
N THR A 232 11.25 -29.17 -38.04
CA THR A 232 10.87 -30.45 -37.40
C THR A 232 11.88 -31.13 -36.46
N LYS A 233 12.38 -30.40 -35.45
CA LYS A 233 12.73 -30.97 -34.11
C LYS A 233 12.59 -29.98 -32.93
N HIS A 234 12.26 -28.71 -33.18
CA HIS A 234 12.32 -27.63 -32.18
C HIS A 234 11.10 -27.47 -31.24
N ILE A 235 10.00 -28.20 -31.47
CA ILE A 235 8.72 -27.89 -30.81
C ILE A 235 8.68 -28.29 -29.32
N GLN A 236 9.55 -29.18 -28.83
CA GLN A 236 9.55 -29.58 -27.41
C GLN A 236 10.49 -28.72 -26.53
N GLU A 237 11.66 -28.31 -27.02
CA GLU A 237 12.55 -27.40 -26.28
C GLU A 237 12.00 -25.97 -26.24
N GLU A 238 11.34 -25.51 -27.31
CA GLU A 238 10.76 -24.16 -27.38
C GLU A 238 9.54 -24.02 -26.45
N LEU A 239 8.77 -25.09 -26.22
CA LEU A 239 7.64 -25.10 -25.27
C LEU A 239 8.09 -25.14 -23.79
N GLU A 240 9.25 -25.72 -23.48
CA GLU A 240 9.84 -25.68 -22.14
C GLU A 240 10.51 -24.34 -21.85
N VAL A 241 11.19 -23.74 -22.83
CA VAL A 241 11.77 -22.40 -22.71
C VAL A 241 10.67 -21.34 -22.62
N VAL A 242 9.61 -21.43 -23.42
CA VAL A 242 8.44 -20.55 -23.31
C VAL A 242 7.70 -20.77 -21.99
N ARG A 243 7.59 -22.00 -21.48
CA ARG A 243 7.03 -22.23 -20.13
C ARG A 243 7.90 -21.65 -19.03
N GLN A 244 9.22 -21.78 -19.14
CA GLN A 244 10.16 -21.20 -18.18
C GLN A 244 10.15 -19.68 -18.23
N GLN A 245 10.10 -19.06 -19.41
CA GLN A 245 9.94 -17.61 -19.58
C GLN A 245 8.58 -17.11 -19.10
N VAL A 246 7.48 -17.80 -19.43
CA VAL A 246 6.14 -17.46 -18.91
C VAL A 246 6.09 -17.61 -17.38
N GLN A 247 6.83 -18.57 -16.82
CA GLN A 247 6.90 -18.77 -15.37
C GLN A 247 7.85 -17.77 -14.69
N GLU A 248 8.95 -17.38 -15.31
CA GLU A 248 9.83 -16.29 -14.84
C GLU A 248 9.16 -14.93 -14.96
N ASP A 249 8.47 -14.64 -16.06
CA ASP A 249 7.66 -13.43 -16.25
C ASP A 249 6.49 -13.39 -15.27
N SER A 250 5.80 -14.52 -15.05
CA SER A 250 4.75 -14.62 -14.04
C SER A 250 5.30 -14.42 -12.62
N VAL A 251 6.48 -14.96 -12.31
CA VAL A 251 7.16 -14.77 -11.02
C VAL A 251 7.64 -13.32 -10.86
N GLN A 252 8.14 -12.69 -11.92
CA GLN A 252 8.64 -11.32 -11.90
C GLN A 252 7.50 -10.29 -11.85
N THR A 253 6.40 -10.51 -12.59
CA THR A 253 5.15 -9.76 -12.46
C THR A 253 4.50 -9.97 -11.09
N ALA A 254 4.55 -11.18 -10.51
CA ALA A 254 4.08 -11.42 -9.14
C ALA A 254 5.00 -10.77 -8.09
N GLN A 255 6.32 -10.71 -8.31
CA GLN A 255 7.28 -10.04 -7.42
C GLN A 255 7.15 -8.51 -7.50
N HIS A 256 6.90 -7.97 -8.70
CA HIS A 256 6.66 -6.55 -8.95
C HIS A 256 5.30 -6.11 -8.40
N SER A 257 4.26 -6.90 -8.66
CA SER A 257 2.94 -6.75 -8.02
C SER A 257 3.07 -6.82 -6.51
N ARG A 258 3.86 -7.74 -5.93
CA ARG A 258 4.14 -7.79 -4.48
C ARG A 258 4.88 -6.56 -3.96
N THR A 259 5.65 -5.87 -4.80
CA THR A 259 6.34 -4.62 -4.45
C THR A 259 5.35 -3.46 -4.45
N ILE A 260 4.41 -3.41 -5.41
CA ILE A 260 3.32 -2.42 -5.46
C ILE A 260 2.27 -2.68 -4.36
N VAL A 261 1.90 -3.93 -4.14
CA VAL A 261 1.06 -4.45 -3.06
C VAL A 261 1.72 -4.33 -1.69
N SER A 262 3.05 -4.19 -1.63
CA SER A 262 3.71 -3.80 -0.37
C SER A 262 3.33 -2.38 0.07
N TYR A 263 2.96 -1.49 -0.88
CA TYR A 263 2.48 -0.14 -0.58
C TYR A 263 0.99 -0.12 -0.20
N LEU A 264 0.16 -1.02 -0.75
CA LEU A 264 -1.26 -1.17 -0.41
C LEU A 264 -1.58 -2.61 0.02
N ASN A 265 -1.47 -2.85 1.34
CA ASN A 265 -1.95 -4.04 2.08
C ASN A 265 -1.91 -5.38 1.32
N LYS A 266 -0.77 -6.07 1.42
CA LYS A 266 -0.58 -7.47 1.01
C LYS A 266 -1.70 -8.42 1.43
N ASP A 267 -2.23 -8.25 2.63
CA ASP A 267 -3.27 -9.14 3.18
C ASP A 267 -4.62 -9.01 2.46
N VAL A 268 -4.93 -7.84 1.86
CA VAL A 268 -6.15 -7.66 1.04
C VAL A 268 -5.97 -8.29 -0.34
N PHE A 269 -4.76 -8.20 -0.91
CA PHE A 269 -4.48 -8.77 -2.22
C PHE A 269 -4.48 -10.29 -2.18
N ASP A 270 -3.91 -10.90 -1.14
CA ASP A 270 -3.90 -12.36 -0.97
C ASP A 270 -5.34 -12.90 -0.80
N GLU A 271 -6.21 -12.21 -0.05
CA GLU A 271 -7.62 -12.60 0.13
C GLU A 271 -8.45 -12.44 -1.16
N VAL A 272 -8.15 -11.42 -1.96
CA VAL A 272 -8.80 -11.13 -3.25
C VAL A 272 -8.36 -12.09 -4.36
N VAL A 273 -7.07 -12.44 -4.43
CA VAL A 273 -6.53 -13.45 -5.35
C VAL A 273 -7.10 -14.84 -5.05
N ILE A 274 -7.28 -15.18 -3.76
CA ILE A 274 -7.93 -16.43 -3.35
C ILE A 274 -9.40 -16.45 -3.78
N SER A 275 -10.12 -15.33 -3.64
CA SER A 275 -11.52 -15.23 -4.05
C SER A 275 -11.72 -15.36 -5.56
N SER A 276 -10.86 -14.74 -6.39
CA SER A 276 -10.98 -14.79 -7.85
C SER A 276 -10.61 -16.17 -8.42
N ALA A 277 -9.57 -16.82 -7.89
CA ALA A 277 -9.20 -18.18 -8.28
C ALA A 277 -10.29 -19.23 -7.93
N SER A 278 -11.02 -18.98 -6.85
CA SER A 278 -12.15 -19.83 -6.43
C SER A 278 -13.34 -19.71 -7.39
N GLU A 279 -13.63 -18.52 -7.91
CA GLU A 279 -14.71 -18.28 -8.87
C GLU A 279 -14.40 -18.86 -10.27
N GLU A 280 -13.15 -18.82 -10.73
CA GLU A 280 -12.75 -19.44 -12.01
C GLU A 280 -12.71 -20.97 -11.97
N SER A 281 -12.30 -21.55 -10.84
CA SER A 281 -12.36 -23.00 -10.59
C SER A 281 -13.82 -23.51 -10.63
N SER A 282 -14.73 -22.75 -10.03
CA SER A 282 -16.17 -23.04 -10.01
C SER A 282 -16.81 -22.97 -11.40
N ARG A 283 -16.30 -22.11 -12.27
CA ARG A 283 -16.81 -21.92 -13.64
C ARG A 283 -16.32 -22.99 -14.62
N SER A 284 -15.16 -23.60 -14.33
CA SER A 284 -14.53 -24.62 -15.19
C SER A 284 -15.08 -26.04 -14.97
N THR A 285 -15.91 -26.27 -13.94
CA THR A 285 -16.54 -27.57 -13.68
C THR A 285 -17.95 -27.72 -14.29
N THR A 286 -18.39 -26.75 -15.08
CA THR A 286 -19.70 -26.79 -15.76
C THR A 286 -19.52 -26.73 -17.28
N THR A 287 -18.96 -27.77 -17.87
CA THR A 287 -19.15 -28.16 -19.29
C THR A 287 -18.89 -29.66 -19.40
#